data_AF-A0A941PQR9-F1
#
_entry.id   AF-A0A941PQR9-F1
#
_cell.length_a   1.000
_cell.length_b   1.000
_cell.length_c   1.000
_cell.angle_alpha   90.00
_cell.angle_beta   90.00
_cell.angle_gamma   90.00
#
_symmetry.space_group_name_H-M   'P 1'
#
loop_
_entity.id
_entity.type
_entity.pdbx_description
1 polymer ?
#
loop_
_entity_poly.entity_id
_entity_poly.type
_entity_poly.pdbx_seq_one_letter_code
_entity_poly.pdbx_strand_id
1 'polypeptide(L)'
;MMLSPKHGFAVALAAAALAAQAQDAAPPQEVFAPASGPGHVVIVISGQTGMPNYTATAQQLADAGFFTVLVDGNDFWIKDTHRAWNMLKDVIARAQASPQALPGKVGVVGYSLGGGVAMSYAAKMPQAVAIVVAGYPLTSYIKDPVEYVGRIKVPIQMFAGTADTYKNCCLIETARKLAEAAKAAPPPMLTLKEYEGVGHGFNLASAPRKDVPAAQDAMKQTIALFKQTLTADPAK
;
A
#
# COMPACT_ATOMS: atom_id res chain seq x y z
N MET A 1 71.92 21.94 8.04
CA MET A 1 71.02 21.15 8.90
C MET A 1 69.67 21.84 8.89
N MET A 2 68.58 21.08 8.92
CA MET A 2 67.14 21.46 8.84
C MET A 2 66.48 21.37 7.46
N LEU A 3 65.48 20.48 7.45
CA LEU A 3 64.62 19.99 6.37
C LEU A 3 63.32 20.81 6.28
N SER A 4 62.64 20.64 5.13
CA SER A 4 61.17 20.61 4.90
C SER A 4 60.48 21.88 4.38
N PRO A 5 59.30 21.78 3.69
CA PRO A 5 58.74 20.65 2.94
C PRO A 5 58.20 21.00 1.51
N LYS A 6 58.13 19.97 0.66
CA LYS A 6 57.36 19.96 -0.60
C LYS A 6 55.86 19.97 -0.28
N HIS A 7 55.11 20.93 -0.80
CA HIS A 7 53.64 20.91 -0.78
C HIS A 7 53.14 20.19 -2.03
N GLY A 8 52.66 18.96 -1.85
CA GLY A 8 51.86 18.27 -2.86
C GLY A 8 50.43 18.79 -2.83
N PHE A 9 49.93 19.26 -3.97
CA PHE A 9 48.51 19.43 -4.20
C PHE A 9 47.92 18.04 -4.47
N ALA A 10 47.16 17.49 -3.53
CA ALA A 10 46.30 16.34 -3.75
C ALA A 10 44.84 16.81 -3.80
N VAL A 11 44.22 16.50 -4.93
CA VAL A 11 42.83 16.79 -5.30
C VAL A 11 41.87 16.17 -4.28
N ALA A 12 41.08 17.02 -3.60
CA ALA A 12 39.92 16.59 -2.83
C ALA A 12 38.64 17.05 -3.56
N LEU A 13 38.16 16.24 -4.50
CA LEU A 13 36.87 16.44 -5.17
C LEU A 13 36.32 15.08 -5.63
N ALA A 14 35.85 14.27 -4.68
CA ALA A 14 35.06 13.07 -5.01
C ALA A 14 34.16 12.55 -3.86
N ALA A 15 33.87 13.33 -2.81
CA ALA A 15 33.07 12.84 -1.68
C ALA A 15 31.63 13.38 -1.62
N ALA A 16 31.28 14.39 -2.43
CA ALA A 16 29.97 15.05 -2.33
C ALA A 16 28.87 14.45 -3.23
N ALA A 17 29.22 13.58 -4.18
CA ALA A 17 28.26 13.06 -5.17
C ALA A 17 27.53 11.77 -4.76
N LEU A 18 28.03 11.00 -3.78
CA LEU A 18 27.40 9.74 -3.36
C LEU A 18 26.29 9.91 -2.30
N ALA A 19 26.26 11.03 -1.58
CA ALA A 19 25.27 11.24 -0.52
C ALA A 19 23.89 11.69 -1.05
N ALA A 20 23.85 12.37 -2.20
CA ALA A 20 22.60 12.83 -2.81
C ALA A 20 21.79 11.70 -3.45
N GLN A 21 22.43 10.59 -3.85
CA GLN A 21 21.76 9.46 -4.49
C GLN A 21 21.00 8.55 -3.52
N ALA A 22 21.31 8.59 -2.22
CA ALA A 22 20.69 7.71 -1.23
C ALA A 22 19.31 8.20 -0.74
N GLN A 23 19.03 9.51 -0.82
CA GLN A 23 17.74 10.06 -0.37
C GLN A 23 16.61 9.89 -1.42
N ASP A 24 16.98 9.71 -2.68
CA ASP A 24 16.08 9.48 -3.82
C ASP A 24 15.96 7.99 -4.22
N ALA A 25 16.62 7.09 -3.51
CA ALA A 25 16.49 5.66 -3.77
C ALA A 25 15.06 5.20 -3.42
N ALA A 26 14.37 4.64 -4.41
CA ALA A 26 13.04 4.08 -4.22
C ALA A 26 13.08 2.98 -3.14
N PRO A 27 12.02 2.83 -2.32
CA PRO A 27 12.06 1.94 -1.18
C PRO A 27 12.34 0.48 -1.60
N PRO A 28 12.97 -0.32 -0.72
CA PRO A 28 13.10 -1.75 -0.92
C PRO A 28 11.76 -2.40 -1.25
N GLN A 29 11.78 -3.39 -2.14
CA GLN A 29 10.58 -4.12 -2.54
C GLN A 29 10.90 -5.59 -2.76
N GLU A 30 9.94 -6.45 -2.43
CA GLU A 30 9.95 -7.87 -2.77
C GLU A 30 8.95 -8.12 -3.90
N VAL A 31 9.34 -8.95 -4.87
CA VAL A 31 8.53 -9.25 -6.06
C VAL A 31 8.06 -10.69 -6.01
N PHE A 32 6.77 -10.88 -6.23
CA PHE A 32 6.10 -12.19 -6.30
C PHE A 32 5.45 -12.29 -7.68
N ALA A 33 6.10 -13.02 -8.59
CA ALA A 33 5.62 -13.18 -9.96
C ALA A 33 4.67 -14.39 -10.06
N PRO A 34 3.59 -14.28 -10.85
CA PRO A 34 2.68 -15.40 -11.06
C PRO A 34 3.32 -16.47 -11.95
N ALA A 35 3.03 -17.74 -11.66
CA ALA A 35 3.61 -18.87 -12.40
C ALA A 35 3.14 -18.96 -13.87
N SER A 36 2.02 -18.30 -14.20
CA SER A 36 1.36 -18.36 -15.52
C SER A 36 1.91 -17.38 -16.55
N GLY A 37 2.96 -16.61 -16.25
CA GLY A 37 3.51 -15.58 -17.15
C GLY A 37 3.29 -14.15 -16.62
N PRO A 38 3.27 -13.11 -17.47
CA PRO A 38 2.99 -11.74 -17.02
C PRO A 38 1.61 -11.59 -16.36
N GLY A 39 1.50 -10.74 -15.35
CA GLY A 39 0.26 -10.50 -14.62
C GLY A 39 -0.03 -9.01 -14.40
N HIS A 40 -1.30 -8.66 -14.14
CA HIS A 40 -1.64 -7.29 -13.76
C HIS A 40 -0.98 -6.94 -12.42
N VAL A 41 -0.52 -5.69 -12.31
CA VAL A 41 0.26 -5.25 -11.15
C VAL A 41 -0.65 -5.06 -9.94
N VAL A 42 -0.23 -5.64 -8.81
CA VAL A 42 -0.79 -5.37 -7.49
C VAL A 42 0.32 -4.94 -6.53
N ILE A 43 0.17 -3.78 -5.90
CA ILE A 43 1.08 -3.30 -4.86
C ILE A 43 0.51 -3.69 -3.49
N VAL A 44 1.31 -4.40 -2.69
CA VAL A 44 1.00 -4.73 -1.29
C VAL A 44 1.81 -3.81 -0.38
N ILE A 45 1.13 -3.07 0.49
CA ILE A 45 1.76 -2.19 1.47
C ILE A 45 1.57 -2.81 2.86
N SER A 46 2.67 -3.26 3.45
CA SER A 46 2.65 -3.90 4.77
C SER A 46 2.19 -2.93 5.88
N GLY A 47 1.72 -3.51 6.99
CA GLY A 47 1.48 -2.78 8.23
C GLY A 47 2.77 -2.42 8.95
N GLN A 48 2.64 -1.84 10.15
CA GLN A 48 3.77 -1.42 10.98
C GLN A 48 4.74 -2.58 11.33
N THR A 49 4.28 -3.83 11.28
CA THR A 49 5.10 -5.03 11.55
C THR A 49 6.03 -5.42 10.39
N GLY A 50 6.01 -4.67 9.29
CA GLY A 50 6.95 -4.81 8.17
C GLY A 50 6.64 -5.94 7.20
N MET A 51 7.36 -5.94 6.08
CA MET A 51 7.14 -6.85 4.94
C MET A 51 7.10 -8.34 5.29
N PRO A 52 7.97 -8.91 6.17
CA PRO A 52 8.00 -10.35 6.43
C PRO A 52 6.66 -10.93 6.91
N ASN A 53 5.79 -10.13 7.54
CA ASN A 53 4.47 -10.57 8.00
C ASN A 53 3.41 -10.63 6.89
N TYR A 54 3.73 -10.16 5.68
CA TYR A 54 2.80 -10.02 4.55
C TYR A 54 3.26 -10.79 3.29
N THR A 55 4.36 -11.53 3.36
CA THR A 55 4.87 -12.35 2.24
C THR A 55 3.86 -13.41 1.81
N ALA A 56 3.18 -14.07 2.76
CA ALA A 56 2.12 -15.04 2.45
C ALA A 56 0.92 -14.39 1.74
N THR A 57 0.57 -13.16 2.12
CA THR A 57 -0.48 -12.37 1.45
C THR A 57 -0.07 -12.01 0.02
N ALA A 58 1.18 -11.57 -0.18
CA ALA A 58 1.70 -11.27 -1.51
C ALA A 58 1.78 -12.53 -2.40
N GLN A 59 2.19 -13.66 -1.83
CA GLN A 59 2.22 -14.94 -2.52
C GLN A 59 0.82 -15.40 -2.95
N GLN A 60 -0.20 -15.26 -2.09
CA GLN A 60 -1.59 -15.60 -2.46
C GLN A 60 -2.11 -14.80 -3.65
N LEU A 61 -1.72 -13.53 -3.78
CA LEU A 61 -2.07 -12.70 -4.94
C LEU A 61 -1.30 -13.14 -6.20
N ALA A 62 -0.01 -13.49 -6.05
CA ALA A 62 0.76 -14.06 -7.15
C ALA A 62 0.19 -15.42 -7.62
N ASP A 63 -0.19 -16.29 -6.70
CA ASP A 63 -0.86 -17.57 -7.00
C ASP A 63 -2.22 -17.35 -7.70
N ALA A 64 -2.87 -16.21 -7.45
CA ALA A 64 -4.10 -15.81 -8.12
C ALA A 64 -3.89 -15.20 -9.53
N GLY A 65 -2.64 -15.03 -9.97
CA GLY A 65 -2.27 -14.55 -11.31
C GLY A 65 -1.77 -13.10 -11.39
N PHE A 66 -1.55 -12.42 -10.26
CA PHE A 66 -1.11 -11.01 -10.25
C PHE A 66 0.41 -10.87 -10.16
N PHE A 67 0.98 -9.90 -10.88
CA PHE A 67 2.35 -9.47 -10.63
C PHE A 67 2.38 -8.62 -9.38
N THR A 68 2.85 -9.21 -8.28
CA THR A 68 2.67 -8.62 -6.95
C THR A 68 3.97 -8.03 -6.43
N VAL A 69 3.94 -6.78 -5.98
CA VAL A 69 5.10 -6.08 -5.41
C VAL A 69 4.78 -5.70 -3.97
N LEU A 70 5.55 -6.21 -3.02
CA LEU A 70 5.42 -5.93 -1.59
C LEU A 70 6.42 -4.87 -1.17
N VAL A 71 5.95 -3.85 -0.44
CA VAL A 71 6.76 -2.75 0.10
C VAL A 71 6.50 -2.53 1.60
N ASP A 72 7.45 -1.91 2.29
CA ASP A 72 7.33 -1.61 3.72
C ASP A 72 6.46 -0.37 3.96
N GLY A 73 5.34 -0.51 4.67
CA GLY A 73 4.48 0.63 4.96
C GLY A 73 5.18 1.72 5.76
N ASN A 74 6.15 1.36 6.59
CA ASN A 74 6.88 2.31 7.44
C ASN A 74 7.66 3.35 6.64
N ASP A 75 8.06 3.04 5.39
CA ASP A 75 8.77 3.97 4.51
C ASP A 75 7.90 5.15 4.05
N PHE A 76 6.57 4.99 4.05
CA PHE A 76 5.63 5.99 3.55
C PHE A 76 4.97 6.82 4.65
N TRP A 77 5.02 6.38 5.91
CA TRP A 77 4.38 7.06 7.03
C TRP A 77 5.31 8.10 7.69
N ILE A 78 5.78 9.03 6.86
CA ILE A 78 6.76 10.07 7.20
C ILE A 78 6.12 11.46 7.20
N LYS A 79 6.80 12.45 7.79
CA LYS A 79 6.31 13.84 7.85
C LYS A 79 6.20 14.48 6.46
N ASP A 80 7.11 14.16 5.56
CA ASP A 80 7.11 14.68 4.19
C ASP A 80 6.13 13.85 3.32
N THR A 81 4.89 14.31 3.28
CA THR A 81 3.81 13.65 2.54
C THR A 81 3.98 13.76 1.03
N HIS A 82 4.69 14.77 0.53
CA HIS A 82 5.00 14.91 -0.89
C HIS A 82 6.04 13.87 -1.32
N ARG A 83 7.08 13.65 -0.50
CA ARG A 83 8.03 12.58 -0.71
C ARG A 83 7.37 11.21 -0.64
N ALA A 84 6.54 10.94 0.37
CA ALA A 84 5.81 9.67 0.48
C ALA A 84 4.92 9.39 -0.74
N TRP A 85 4.24 10.43 -1.25
CA TRP A 85 3.46 10.36 -2.48
C TRP A 85 4.31 9.97 -3.70
N ASN A 86 5.45 10.64 -3.90
CA ASN A 86 6.34 10.35 -5.00
C ASN A 86 6.97 8.96 -4.89
N MET A 87 7.36 8.52 -3.69
CA MET A 87 7.86 7.16 -3.46
C MET A 87 6.84 6.10 -3.90
N LEU A 88 5.56 6.27 -3.57
CA LEU A 88 4.52 5.32 -3.98
C LEU A 88 4.31 5.35 -5.50
N LYS A 89 4.33 6.54 -6.11
CA LYS A 89 4.27 6.70 -7.56
C LYS A 89 5.44 5.98 -8.25
N ASP A 90 6.65 6.07 -7.70
CA ASP A 90 7.85 5.45 -8.26
C ASP A 90 7.85 3.93 -8.09
N VAL A 91 7.31 3.41 -6.97
CA VAL A 91 7.03 1.97 -6.79
C VAL A 91 6.08 1.48 -7.88
N ILE A 92 4.98 2.19 -8.14
CA ILE A 92 4.00 1.82 -9.16
C ILE A 92 4.65 1.84 -10.56
N ALA A 93 5.36 2.91 -10.91
CA ALA A 93 6.00 3.05 -12.21
C ALA A 93 7.06 1.95 -12.45
N ARG A 94 7.88 1.65 -11.45
CA ARG A 94 8.88 0.57 -11.49
C ARG A 94 8.22 -0.79 -11.66
N ALA A 95 7.11 -1.06 -10.97
CA ALA A 95 6.36 -2.31 -11.13
C ALA A 95 5.77 -2.45 -12.54
N GLN A 96 5.19 -1.38 -13.09
CA GLN A 96 4.62 -1.36 -14.45
C GLN A 96 5.68 -1.53 -15.55
N ALA A 97 6.93 -1.11 -15.29
CA ALA A 97 8.04 -1.28 -16.24
C ALA A 97 8.63 -2.70 -16.25
N SER A 98 8.19 -3.59 -15.37
CA SER A 98 8.65 -4.99 -15.34
C SER A 98 8.21 -5.73 -16.60
N PRO A 99 9.06 -6.57 -17.22
CA PRO A 99 8.64 -7.46 -18.31
C PRO A 99 7.61 -8.51 -17.88
N GLN A 100 7.41 -8.70 -16.57
CA GLN A 100 6.39 -9.59 -16.00
C GLN A 100 5.08 -8.84 -15.64
N ALA A 101 4.99 -7.54 -15.93
CA ALA A 101 3.78 -6.75 -15.72
C ALA A 101 2.94 -6.67 -17.00
N LEU A 102 1.63 -6.89 -16.87
CA LEU A 102 0.67 -6.50 -17.89
C LEU A 102 0.45 -4.98 -17.84
N PRO A 103 0.18 -4.34 -19.00
CA PRO A 103 -0.07 -2.91 -19.06
C PRO A 103 -1.37 -2.52 -18.35
N GLY A 104 -1.48 -1.24 -17.96
CA GLY A 104 -2.68 -0.66 -17.38
C GLY A 104 -2.47 -0.14 -15.95
N LYS A 105 -3.58 0.26 -15.32
CA LYS A 105 -3.60 0.70 -13.93
C LYS A 105 -3.36 -0.47 -12.98
N VAL A 106 -2.91 -0.16 -11.76
CA VAL A 106 -2.58 -1.17 -10.74
C VAL A 106 -3.68 -1.30 -9.69
N GLY A 107 -3.73 -2.46 -9.04
CA GLY A 107 -4.41 -2.61 -7.75
C GLY A 107 -3.47 -2.24 -6.61
N VAL A 108 -3.99 -1.67 -5.53
CA VAL A 108 -3.22 -1.46 -4.29
C VAL A 108 -3.97 -2.08 -3.13
N VAL A 109 -3.30 -2.92 -2.34
CA VAL A 109 -3.82 -3.41 -1.06
C VAL A 109 -2.89 -3.01 0.07
N GLY A 110 -3.44 -2.45 1.15
CA GLY A 110 -2.70 -2.04 2.33
C GLY A 110 -3.32 -2.55 3.61
N TYR A 111 -2.49 -2.81 4.62
CA TYR A 111 -2.93 -3.33 5.92
C TYR A 111 -2.47 -2.45 7.08
N SER A 112 -3.31 -2.21 8.10
CA SER A 112 -2.96 -1.35 9.25
C SER A 112 -2.38 -0.01 8.79
N LEU A 113 -1.15 0.33 9.19
CA LEU A 113 -0.40 1.50 8.71
C LEU A 113 -0.34 1.57 7.17
N GLY A 114 -0.04 0.47 6.48
CA GLY A 114 -0.06 0.40 5.02
C GLY A 114 -1.45 0.62 4.40
N GLY A 115 -2.51 0.28 5.14
CA GLY A 115 -3.89 0.62 4.77
C GLY A 115 -4.12 2.13 4.82
N GLY A 116 -3.61 2.79 5.85
CA GLY A 116 -3.59 4.26 5.95
C GLY A 116 -2.77 4.93 4.84
N VAL A 117 -1.63 4.35 4.46
CA VAL A 117 -0.81 4.80 3.31
C VAL A 117 -1.60 4.70 2.00
N ALA A 118 -2.20 3.55 1.72
CA ALA A 118 -3.00 3.34 0.50
C ALA A 118 -4.18 4.32 0.44
N MET A 119 -4.89 4.49 1.56
CA MET A 119 -5.99 5.44 1.70
C MET A 119 -5.55 6.91 1.59
N SER A 120 -4.35 7.25 2.02
CA SER A 120 -3.84 8.63 1.98
C SER A 120 -3.36 9.05 0.60
N TYR A 121 -2.75 8.12 -0.13
CA TYR A 121 -2.01 8.41 -1.36
C TYR A 121 -2.61 7.70 -2.58
N ALA A 122 -2.64 6.36 -2.61
CA ALA A 122 -3.14 5.59 -3.77
C ALA A 122 -4.58 5.97 -4.14
N ALA A 123 -5.43 6.21 -3.14
CA ALA A 123 -6.82 6.62 -3.31
C ALA A 123 -7.01 7.93 -4.12
N LYS A 124 -5.95 8.69 -4.36
CA LYS A 124 -5.95 9.98 -5.07
C LYS A 124 -5.17 9.92 -6.38
N MET A 125 -4.75 8.75 -6.83
CA MET A 125 -3.94 8.54 -8.05
C MET A 125 -4.76 7.87 -9.19
N PRO A 126 -5.85 8.50 -9.71
CA PRO A 126 -6.76 7.83 -10.65
C PRO A 126 -6.16 7.50 -12.00
N GLN A 127 -5.00 8.08 -12.35
CA GLN A 127 -4.28 7.75 -13.59
C GLN A 127 -3.44 6.48 -13.47
N ALA A 128 -3.06 6.08 -12.25
CA ALA A 128 -2.17 4.95 -12.01
C ALA A 128 -2.84 3.79 -11.27
N VAL A 129 -3.85 4.07 -10.43
CA VAL A 129 -4.51 3.08 -9.57
C VAL A 129 -5.96 2.90 -9.98
N ALA A 130 -6.39 1.65 -10.15
CA ALA A 130 -7.77 1.31 -10.50
C ALA A 130 -8.65 1.13 -9.26
N ILE A 131 -8.12 0.51 -8.20
CA ILE A 131 -8.83 0.24 -6.96
C ILE A 131 -7.86 0.13 -5.78
N VAL A 132 -8.32 0.56 -4.60
CA VAL A 132 -7.64 0.38 -3.33
C VAL A 132 -8.41 -0.62 -2.46
N VAL A 133 -7.68 -1.54 -1.83
CA VAL A 133 -8.20 -2.41 -0.78
C VAL A 133 -7.48 -2.10 0.53
N ALA A 134 -8.23 -1.87 1.61
CA ALA A 134 -7.68 -1.49 2.91
C ALA A 134 -8.15 -2.45 4.01
N GLY A 135 -7.24 -3.25 4.55
CA GLY A 135 -7.48 -4.16 5.67
C GLY A 135 -7.15 -3.50 7.01
N TYR A 136 -8.14 -3.42 7.91
CA TYR A 136 -8.04 -2.82 9.26
C TYR A 136 -7.18 -1.53 9.28
N PRO A 137 -7.47 -0.57 8.40
CA PRO A 137 -6.55 0.53 8.14
C PRO A 137 -6.38 1.44 9.35
N LEU A 138 -5.17 2.00 9.48
CA LEU A 138 -4.91 3.17 10.28
C LEU A 138 -5.83 4.30 9.78
N THR A 139 -6.74 4.78 10.61
CA THR A 139 -7.72 5.83 10.23
C THR A 139 -7.74 7.02 11.19
N SER A 140 -7.03 6.97 12.32
CA SER A 140 -6.99 8.07 13.32
C SER A 140 -6.42 9.40 12.82
N TYR A 141 -5.74 9.39 11.67
CA TYR A 141 -5.29 10.61 10.98
C TYR A 141 -6.45 11.36 10.30
N ILE A 142 -7.56 10.68 10.00
CA ILE A 142 -8.73 11.26 9.36
C ILE A 142 -9.58 11.96 10.42
N LYS A 143 -9.65 13.29 10.34
CA LYS A 143 -10.40 14.12 11.30
C LYS A 143 -11.84 14.33 10.87
N ASP A 144 -12.05 14.58 9.58
CA ASP A 144 -13.37 14.74 8.96
C ASP A 144 -13.58 13.66 7.88
N PRO A 145 -14.52 12.72 8.11
CA PRO A 145 -14.86 11.69 7.14
C PRO A 145 -15.38 12.23 5.80
N VAL A 146 -16.17 13.31 5.81
CA VAL A 146 -16.73 13.92 4.60
C VAL A 146 -15.63 14.59 3.79
N GLU A 147 -14.76 15.35 4.45
CA GLU A 147 -13.59 15.98 3.81
C GLU A 147 -12.67 14.92 3.18
N TYR A 148 -12.40 13.83 3.89
CA TYR A 148 -11.57 12.75 3.36
C TYR A 148 -12.21 12.09 2.15
N VAL A 149 -13.48 11.70 2.24
CA VAL A 149 -14.21 11.06 1.14
C VAL A 149 -14.27 11.96 -0.09
N GLY A 150 -14.47 13.28 0.07
CA GLY A 150 -14.50 14.24 -1.03
C GLY A 150 -13.17 14.35 -1.81
N ARG A 151 -12.06 13.89 -1.21
CA ARG A 151 -10.73 13.89 -1.84
C ARG A 151 -10.39 12.58 -2.56
N ILE A 152 -11.12 11.49 -2.32
CA ILE A 152 -10.90 10.21 -2.98
C ILE A 152 -11.21 10.34 -4.48
N LYS A 153 -10.39 9.72 -5.32
CA LYS A 153 -10.56 9.63 -6.78
C LYS A 153 -10.50 8.19 -7.31
N VAL A 154 -10.19 7.22 -6.44
CA VAL A 154 -10.09 5.79 -6.75
C VAL A 154 -10.97 5.03 -5.77
N PRO A 155 -11.81 4.08 -6.22
CA PRO A 155 -12.67 3.30 -5.34
C PRO A 155 -11.88 2.57 -4.25
N ILE A 156 -12.42 2.53 -3.03
CA ILE A 156 -11.84 1.87 -1.87
C ILE A 156 -12.78 0.78 -1.35
N GLN A 157 -12.30 -0.46 -1.26
CA GLN A 157 -12.93 -1.49 -0.43
C GLN A 157 -12.20 -1.58 0.92
N MET A 158 -12.92 -1.30 2.00
CA MET A 158 -12.42 -1.44 3.37
C MET A 158 -12.90 -2.74 4.01
N PHE A 159 -12.01 -3.43 4.71
CA PHE A 159 -12.30 -4.59 5.55
C PHE A 159 -11.94 -4.26 7.00
N ALA A 160 -12.91 -4.25 7.92
CA ALA A 160 -12.68 -3.89 9.32
C ALA A 160 -13.33 -4.89 10.28
N GLY A 161 -12.68 -5.15 11.41
CA GLY A 161 -13.25 -5.95 12.49
C GLY A 161 -14.01 -5.06 13.48
N THR A 162 -15.15 -5.51 13.99
CA THR A 162 -15.95 -4.71 14.93
C THR A 162 -15.37 -4.65 16.35
N ALA A 163 -14.39 -5.51 16.66
CA ALA A 163 -13.68 -5.53 17.94
C ALA A 163 -12.25 -4.97 17.85
N ASP A 164 -11.90 -4.29 16.76
CA ASP A 164 -10.57 -3.67 16.59
C ASP A 164 -10.44 -2.39 17.44
N THR A 165 -9.65 -2.49 18.50
CA THR A 165 -9.28 -1.37 19.38
C THR A 165 -7.78 -1.06 19.34
N TYR A 166 -7.04 -1.57 18.36
CA TYR A 166 -5.59 -1.49 18.34
C TYR A 166 -5.12 -0.04 18.40
N LYS A 167 -4.45 0.31 19.50
CA LYS A 167 -3.92 1.67 19.77
C LYS A 167 -4.94 2.80 19.54
N ASN A 168 -6.25 2.50 19.57
CA ASN A 168 -7.32 3.42 19.16
C ASN A 168 -7.15 4.02 17.76
N CYS A 169 -6.42 3.35 16.85
CA CYS A 169 -6.11 3.87 15.52
C CYS A 169 -7.12 3.50 14.44
N CYS A 170 -7.83 2.40 14.68
CA CYS A 170 -8.38 1.54 13.64
C CYS A 170 -9.82 1.14 13.98
N LEU A 171 -10.51 2.02 14.71
CA LEU A 171 -11.82 1.80 15.30
C LEU A 171 -12.92 1.67 14.24
N ILE A 172 -13.86 0.74 14.48
CA ILE A 172 -15.00 0.48 13.59
C ILE A 172 -15.90 1.70 13.43
N GLU A 173 -16.02 2.55 14.46
CA GLU A 173 -16.82 3.79 14.40
C GLU A 173 -16.30 4.75 13.33
N THR A 174 -14.97 4.84 13.17
CA THR A 174 -14.37 5.67 12.12
C THR A 174 -14.63 5.07 10.73
N ALA A 175 -14.49 3.75 10.59
CA ALA A 175 -14.79 3.05 9.34
C ALA A 175 -16.25 3.23 8.91
N ARG A 176 -17.20 3.09 9.84
CA ARG A 176 -18.63 3.33 9.60
C ARG A 176 -18.91 4.76 9.15
N LYS A 177 -18.34 5.76 9.84
CA LYS A 177 -18.50 7.18 9.45
C LYS A 177 -17.96 7.46 8.04
N LEU A 178 -16.85 6.85 7.65
CA LEU A 178 -16.30 6.96 6.30
C LEU A 178 -17.23 6.34 5.25
N ALA A 179 -17.76 5.15 5.52
CA ALA A 179 -18.70 4.48 4.62
C ALA A 179 -20.02 5.24 4.48
N GLU A 180 -20.56 5.80 5.57
CA GLU A 180 -21.75 6.65 5.53
C GLU A 180 -21.51 7.92 4.72
N ALA A 181 -20.37 8.60 4.94
CA ALA A 181 -20.01 9.79 4.15
C ALA A 181 -19.91 9.49 2.64
N ALA A 182 -19.43 8.30 2.27
CA ALA A 182 -19.33 7.88 0.88
C ALA A 182 -20.68 7.65 0.18
N LYS A 183 -21.79 7.52 0.92
CA LYS A 183 -23.13 7.38 0.33
C LYS A 183 -23.68 8.67 -0.26
N ALA A 184 -23.04 9.82 0.00
CA ALA A 184 -23.47 11.10 -0.55
C ALA A 184 -23.42 11.17 -2.09
N ALA A 185 -22.65 10.30 -2.74
CA ALA A 185 -22.59 10.19 -4.19
C ALA A 185 -22.62 8.70 -4.64
N PRO A 186 -23.64 8.27 -5.40
CA PRO A 186 -23.68 6.91 -5.95
C PRO A 186 -22.93 6.81 -7.31
N PRO A 187 -22.17 5.73 -7.55
CA PRO A 187 -21.83 4.66 -6.62
C PRO A 187 -20.82 5.14 -5.54
N PRO A 188 -20.88 4.60 -4.31
CA PRO A 188 -20.01 5.03 -3.23
C PRO A 188 -18.55 4.74 -3.55
N MET A 189 -17.70 5.75 -3.39
CA MET A 189 -16.24 5.63 -3.63
C MET A 189 -15.52 4.89 -2.50
N LEU A 190 -16.18 4.64 -1.36
CA LEU A 190 -15.68 3.83 -0.27
C LEU A 190 -16.79 2.90 0.22
N THR A 191 -16.53 1.60 0.17
CA THR A 191 -17.41 0.56 0.72
C THR A 191 -16.75 -0.09 1.93
N LEU A 192 -17.56 -0.54 2.88
CA LEU A 192 -17.10 -1.20 4.10
C LEU A 192 -17.71 -2.59 4.22
N LYS A 193 -16.84 -3.58 4.44
CA LYS A 193 -17.20 -4.91 4.91
C LYS A 193 -16.73 -5.05 6.34
N GLU A 194 -17.68 -5.33 7.23
CA GLU A 194 -17.41 -5.55 8.65
C GLU A 194 -17.32 -7.05 8.97
N TYR A 195 -16.46 -7.38 9.93
CA TYR A 195 -16.32 -8.72 10.51
C TYR A 195 -16.62 -8.67 12.00
N GLU A 196 -17.73 -9.30 12.40
CA GLU A 196 -18.22 -9.24 13.78
C GLU A 196 -17.28 -9.94 14.76
N GLY A 197 -16.94 -9.27 15.86
CA GLY A 197 -16.06 -9.82 16.91
C GLY A 197 -14.58 -9.92 16.53
N VAL A 198 -14.21 -9.55 15.31
CA VAL A 198 -12.84 -9.65 14.79
C VAL A 198 -11.99 -8.47 15.23
N GLY A 199 -10.74 -8.75 15.63
CA GLY A 199 -9.77 -7.76 16.06
C GLY A 199 -8.75 -7.38 14.98
N HIS A 200 -7.78 -6.54 15.36
CA HIS A 200 -6.71 -6.07 14.48
C HIS A 200 -5.83 -7.19 13.95
N GLY A 201 -5.34 -7.03 12.71
CA GLY A 201 -4.36 -7.96 12.14
C GLY A 201 -4.91 -9.36 11.92
N PHE A 202 -6.21 -9.51 11.64
CA PHE A 202 -6.88 -10.82 11.60
C PHE A 202 -6.27 -11.83 10.61
N ASN A 203 -5.53 -11.37 9.58
CA ASN A 203 -4.80 -12.21 8.63
C ASN A 203 -3.35 -12.54 9.05
N LEU A 204 -2.82 -11.91 10.10
CA LEU A 204 -1.45 -12.11 10.53
C LEU A 204 -1.32 -13.38 11.37
N ALA A 205 -0.36 -14.23 11.03
CA ALA A 205 -0.06 -15.44 11.80
C ALA A 205 0.33 -15.14 13.26
N SER A 206 0.94 -13.96 13.48
CA SER A 206 1.42 -13.47 14.77
C SER A 206 0.36 -12.72 15.59
N ALA A 207 -0.86 -12.50 15.05
CA ALA A 207 -1.89 -11.76 15.78
C ALA A 207 -2.45 -12.58 16.97
N PRO A 208 -2.59 -11.96 18.16
CA PRO A 208 -3.15 -12.63 19.34
C PRO A 208 -4.59 -13.14 19.15
N ARG A 209 -5.35 -12.48 18.27
CA ARG A 209 -6.74 -12.81 17.92
C ARG A 209 -6.89 -12.94 16.40
N LYS A 210 -6.03 -13.75 15.77
CA LYS A 210 -6.19 -14.09 14.35
C LYS A 210 -7.57 -14.69 14.09
N ASP A 211 -8.16 -14.36 12.94
CA ASP A 211 -9.46 -14.87 12.52
C ASP A 211 -9.34 -15.40 11.09
N VAL A 212 -9.20 -16.73 10.98
CA VAL A 212 -8.97 -17.40 9.69
C VAL A 212 -10.16 -17.22 8.74
N PRO A 213 -11.42 -17.39 9.18
CA PRO A 213 -12.58 -17.12 8.32
C PRO A 213 -12.61 -15.69 7.75
N ALA A 214 -12.41 -14.67 8.59
CA ALA A 214 -12.39 -13.27 8.13
C ALA A 214 -11.21 -12.99 7.19
N ALA A 215 -10.03 -13.54 7.48
CA ALA A 215 -8.86 -13.42 6.61
C ALA A 215 -9.09 -14.04 5.23
N GLN A 216 -9.67 -15.25 5.18
CA GLN A 216 -9.98 -15.95 3.94
C GLN A 216 -11.05 -15.22 3.13
N ASP A 217 -12.11 -14.73 3.77
CA ASP A 217 -13.16 -13.97 3.10
C ASP A 217 -12.62 -12.65 2.53
N ALA A 218 -11.87 -11.88 3.32
CA ALA A 218 -11.26 -10.62 2.88
C ALA A 218 -10.32 -10.85 1.68
N MET A 219 -9.48 -11.89 1.73
CA MET A 219 -8.58 -12.23 0.62
C MET A 219 -9.36 -12.67 -0.63
N LYS A 220 -10.39 -13.50 -0.48
CA LYS A 220 -11.25 -13.93 -1.59
C LYS A 220 -11.90 -12.74 -2.29
N GLN A 221 -12.46 -11.80 -1.52
CA GLN A 221 -13.06 -10.58 -2.06
C GLN A 221 -12.04 -9.65 -2.71
N THR A 222 -10.85 -9.51 -2.10
CA THR A 222 -9.72 -8.75 -2.67
C THR A 222 -9.34 -9.27 -4.06
N ILE A 223 -9.13 -10.58 -4.19
CA ILE A 223 -8.81 -11.23 -5.47
C ILE A 223 -9.93 -11.00 -6.49
N ALA A 224 -11.20 -11.18 -6.09
CA ALA A 224 -12.34 -10.99 -6.98
C ALA A 224 -12.42 -9.55 -7.50
N LEU A 225 -12.22 -8.55 -6.63
CA LEU A 225 -12.19 -7.14 -6.99
C LEU A 225 -11.05 -6.82 -7.95
N PHE A 226 -9.83 -7.31 -7.69
CA PHE A 226 -8.70 -7.10 -8.60
C PHE A 226 -8.92 -7.78 -9.95
N LYS A 227 -9.50 -8.98 -9.99
CA LYS A 227 -9.86 -9.61 -11.27
C LYS A 227 -10.87 -8.74 -12.02
N GLN A 228 -11.95 -8.34 -11.37
CA GLN A 228 -12.98 -7.52 -11.98
C GLN A 228 -12.45 -6.17 -12.51
N THR A 229 -11.53 -5.52 -11.79
CA THR A 229 -11.10 -4.15 -12.08
C THR A 229 -9.85 -4.05 -12.95
N LEU A 230 -8.93 -5.03 -12.86
CA LEU A 230 -7.65 -4.97 -13.56
C LEU A 230 -7.66 -5.76 -14.87
N THR A 231 -8.44 -6.85 -14.95
CA THR A 231 -8.50 -7.69 -16.16
C THR A 231 -9.62 -7.27 -17.11
N ALA A 232 -10.38 -6.22 -16.77
CA ALA A 232 -11.34 -5.64 -17.69
C ALA A 232 -10.58 -4.91 -18.81
N ASP A 233 -10.86 -5.29 -20.05
CA ASP A 233 -10.22 -4.71 -21.23
C ASP A 233 -10.47 -3.19 -21.27
N PRO A 234 -9.42 -2.33 -21.31
CA PRO A 234 -9.59 -0.87 -21.39
C PRO A 234 -10.30 -0.40 -22.67
N ALA A 235 -10.58 -1.29 -23.62
CA ALA A 235 -11.29 -1.02 -24.87
C ALA A 235 -12.83 -1.13 -24.81
N LYS A 236 -13.44 -1.28 -23.61
CA LYS A 236 -14.89 -1.24 -23.42
C LYS A 236 -15.38 -0.04 -22.62
#